data_AF-A0A1D3UX02-F1
#
_entry.id   AF-A0A1D3UX02-F1
#
_cell.length_a   1.000
_cell.length_b   1.000
_cell.length_c   1.000
_cell.angle_alpha   90.00
_cell.angle_beta   90.00
_cell.angle_gamma   90.00
#
_symmetry.space_group_name_H-M   'P 1'
#
loop_
_entity.id
_entity.type
_entity.pdbx_description
1 polymer ?
#
loop_
_entity_poly.entity_id
_entity_poly.type
_entity_poly.pdbx_seq_one_letter_code
_entity_poly.pdbx_strand_id
1 'polypeptide(L)'
;MATANQLKTLVKSHFEDNSERFNTVALQIAAHEAKLGHTNLANDIRKIIDAAKINKPKLKNIDSNLQGLFLEIYPQEHLTDLVVAPQVKNRIERIINEFTYKDKLFRHNLENRRKILFSGHPGTGKTMTASIIANELHLPIYVVLMDKIVTKYMGETSAKLRQIFDYIEDVPAVYLFDEFDAIGGQRGKDNDVGEMRRVLNSFLQFIERDHSDSLIIAATNNLELLDQALFRRFDDVIHYHLPSELEKVQLLKNRLYGKLSQKDIDSILPELESLSHAEINQACLDAIKESVINNVKISTDLLAKTIQERKSAYNLK
;
A
#
# COMPACT_ATOMS: atom_id res chain seq x y z
N MET A 1 15.36 8.03 -44.84
CA MET A 1 16.24 8.27 -43.67
C MET A 1 15.72 9.48 -42.92
N ALA A 2 15.16 9.28 -41.72
CA ALA A 2 14.79 10.37 -40.84
C ALA A 2 15.99 11.33 -40.66
N THR A 3 15.77 12.63 -40.78
CA THR A 3 16.85 13.60 -40.59
C THR A 3 17.37 13.46 -39.15
N ALA A 4 18.69 13.55 -38.95
CA ALA A 4 19.31 13.42 -37.62
C ALA A 4 18.65 14.35 -36.56
N ASN A 5 18.08 15.48 -37.00
CA ASN A 5 17.31 16.39 -36.17
C ASN A 5 15.95 15.83 -35.71
N GLN A 6 15.24 15.06 -36.55
CA GLN A 6 13.99 14.40 -36.16
C GLN A 6 14.23 13.33 -35.09
N LEU A 7 15.30 12.54 -35.23
CA LEU A 7 15.69 11.56 -34.20
C LEU A 7 16.07 12.24 -32.88
N LYS A 8 16.89 13.30 -32.93
CA LYS A 8 17.23 14.10 -31.74
C LYS A 8 15.98 14.68 -31.06
N THR A 9 15.05 15.22 -31.85
CA THR A 9 13.81 15.82 -31.32
C THR A 9 12.88 14.76 -30.71
N LEU A 10 12.82 13.58 -31.32
CA LEU A 10 12.01 12.46 -30.83
C LEU A 10 12.53 11.95 -29.48
N VAL A 11 13.85 11.73 -29.37
CA VAL A 11 14.50 11.34 -28.10
C VAL A 11 14.31 12.44 -27.04
N LYS A 12 14.52 13.70 -27.41
CA LYS A 12 14.35 14.83 -26.48
C LYS A 12 12.91 14.96 -25.97
N SER A 13 11.92 14.77 -26.85
CA SER A 13 10.49 14.87 -26.48
C SER A 13 10.05 13.75 -25.53
N HIS A 14 10.73 12.60 -25.55
CA HIS A 14 10.47 11.51 -24.60
C HIS A 14 10.96 11.85 -23.19
N PHE A 15 12.16 12.42 -23.05
CA PHE A 15 12.73 12.82 -21.75
C PHE A 15 12.12 14.11 -21.17
N GLU A 16 11.42 14.91 -21.99
CA GLU A 16 10.69 16.11 -21.56
C GLU A 16 9.19 15.84 -21.29
N ASP A 17 8.75 14.57 -21.26
CA ASP A 17 7.34 14.15 -21.10
C ASP A 17 6.33 14.79 -22.08
N ASN A 18 6.82 15.33 -23.21
CA ASN A 18 6.02 16.05 -24.18
C ASN A 18 5.47 15.09 -25.25
N SER A 19 4.44 14.31 -24.85
CA SER A 19 3.76 13.32 -25.68
C SER A 19 3.23 13.87 -27.02
N GLU A 20 2.72 15.11 -27.06
CA GLU A 20 2.17 15.71 -28.27
C GLU A 20 3.28 15.99 -29.30
N ARG A 21 4.40 16.54 -28.83
CA ARG A 21 5.56 16.81 -29.68
C ARG A 21 6.19 15.52 -30.18
N PHE A 22 6.27 14.49 -29.32
CA PHE A 22 6.74 13.15 -29.70
C PHE A 22 5.89 12.56 -30.83
N ASN A 23 4.57 12.54 -30.67
CA ASN A 23 3.64 12.02 -31.68
C ASN A 23 3.71 12.79 -33.00
N THR A 24 3.84 14.11 -32.93
CA THR A 24 3.96 14.97 -34.11
C THR A 24 5.22 14.62 -34.91
N VAL A 25 6.36 14.48 -34.24
CA VAL A 25 7.64 14.13 -34.89
C VAL A 25 7.60 12.71 -35.44
N ALA A 26 7.01 11.75 -34.71
CA ALA A 26 6.88 10.36 -35.16
C ALA A 26 5.97 10.24 -36.40
N LEU A 27 4.86 11.00 -36.46
CA LEU A 27 3.99 11.06 -37.64
C LEU A 27 4.69 11.72 -38.84
N GLN A 28 5.53 12.74 -38.61
CA GLN A 28 6.34 13.34 -39.66
C GLN A 28 7.36 12.35 -40.24
N ILE A 29 7.99 11.52 -39.40
CA ILE A 29 8.89 10.45 -39.83
C ILE A 29 8.12 9.42 -40.66
N ALA A 30 6.94 8.97 -40.20
CA ALA A 30 6.10 8.04 -40.96
C ALA A 30 5.69 8.61 -42.33
N ALA A 31 5.29 9.88 -42.39
CA ALA A 31 4.93 10.54 -43.65
C ALA A 31 6.11 10.68 -44.61
N HIS A 32 7.32 10.93 -44.08
CA HIS A 32 8.53 11.00 -44.88
C HIS A 32 8.93 9.64 -45.45
N GLU A 33 8.90 8.57 -44.64
CA GLU A 33 9.23 7.22 -45.08
C GLU A 33 8.18 6.68 -46.09
N ALA A 34 6.91 7.04 -45.95
CA ALA A 34 5.88 6.74 -46.96
C ALA A 34 6.18 7.39 -48.32
N LYS A 35 6.64 8.66 -48.33
CA LYS A 35 7.04 9.37 -49.56
C LYS A 35 8.25 8.75 -50.25
N LEU A 36 9.13 8.09 -49.50
CA LEU A 36 10.28 7.37 -50.02
C LEU A 36 9.95 5.94 -50.51
N GLY A 37 8.68 5.51 -50.42
CA GLY A 37 8.22 4.19 -50.84
C GLY A 37 8.27 3.11 -49.74
N HIS A 38 8.68 3.45 -48.51
CA HIS A 38 8.69 2.53 -47.36
C HIS A 38 7.31 2.47 -46.68
N THR A 39 6.31 2.01 -47.41
CA THR A 39 4.91 2.00 -46.97
C THR A 39 4.65 1.10 -45.76
N ASN A 40 5.31 -0.06 -45.67
CA ASN A 40 5.17 -0.97 -44.53
C ASN A 40 5.65 -0.32 -43.23
N LEU A 41 6.87 0.24 -43.23
CA LEU A 41 7.44 0.93 -42.07
C LEU A 41 6.58 2.12 -41.64
N ALA A 42 6.09 2.92 -42.58
CA ALA A 42 5.22 4.05 -42.29
C ALA A 42 3.88 3.62 -41.66
N ASN A 43 3.31 2.50 -42.11
CA ASN A 43 2.10 1.93 -41.55
C ASN A 43 2.34 1.35 -40.15
N ASP A 44 3.47 0.69 -39.92
CA ASP A 44 3.83 0.16 -38.61
C ASP A 44 4.02 1.28 -37.59
N ILE A 45 4.71 2.37 -37.95
CA ILE A 45 4.87 3.54 -37.07
C ILE A 45 3.51 4.16 -36.73
N ARG A 46 2.59 4.29 -37.71
CA ARG A 46 1.24 4.80 -37.46
C ARG A 46 0.45 3.89 -36.52
N LYS A 47 0.47 2.58 -36.76
CA LYS A 47 -0.19 1.59 -35.90
C LYS A 47 0.30 1.65 -34.46
N ILE A 48 1.60 1.81 -34.24
CA ILE A 48 2.18 1.94 -32.90
C ILE A 48 1.68 3.22 -32.21
N ILE A 49 1.63 4.35 -32.91
CA ILE A 49 1.14 5.63 -32.37
C ILE A 49 -0.36 5.55 -32.07
N ASP A 50 -1.15 4.96 -32.96
CA ASP A 50 -2.60 4.85 -32.78
C ASP A 50 -2.95 3.84 -31.67
N ALA A 51 -2.22 2.72 -31.58
CA ALA A 51 -2.32 1.80 -30.45
C ALA A 51 -1.93 2.49 -29.14
N ALA A 52 -0.90 3.34 -29.13
CA ALA A 52 -0.51 4.12 -27.95
C ALA A 52 -1.52 5.22 -27.57
N LYS A 53 -2.34 5.72 -28.52
CA LYS A 53 -3.47 6.62 -28.21
C LYS A 53 -4.65 5.89 -27.59
N ILE A 54 -4.87 4.63 -27.99
CA ILE A 54 -5.95 3.77 -27.47
C ILE A 54 -5.55 3.15 -26.12
N ASN A 55 -4.28 2.77 -25.96
CA ASN A 55 -3.67 2.22 -24.74
C ASN A 55 -2.99 3.28 -23.85
N LYS A 56 -3.21 4.57 -24.08
CA LYS A 56 -3.08 5.49 -22.95
C LYS A 56 -4.16 5.03 -21.98
N PRO A 57 -3.84 4.56 -20.75
CA PRO A 57 -4.86 4.61 -19.71
C PRO A 57 -5.38 6.03 -19.81
N LYS A 58 -6.70 6.18 -19.96
CA LYS A 58 -7.26 7.51 -19.83
C LYS A 58 -6.77 7.94 -18.45
N LEU A 59 -5.79 8.85 -18.41
CA LEU A 59 -5.73 9.84 -17.36
C LEU A 59 -7.04 10.61 -17.54
N LYS A 60 -8.15 9.97 -17.16
CA LYS A 60 -9.30 10.67 -16.65
C LYS A 60 -8.66 11.46 -15.53
N ASN A 61 -8.65 12.78 -15.71
CA ASN A 61 -8.60 13.68 -14.57
C ASN A 61 -9.40 12.99 -13.48
N ILE A 62 -8.76 12.68 -12.35
CA ILE A 62 -9.44 12.25 -11.14
C ILE A 62 -10.68 13.13 -11.09
N ASP A 63 -11.85 12.50 -11.21
CA ASP A 63 -13.13 13.22 -11.25
C ASP A 63 -13.04 14.27 -10.14
N SER A 64 -13.39 15.53 -10.37
CA SER A 64 -13.14 16.58 -9.36
C SER A 64 -13.77 16.27 -7.99
N ASN A 65 -14.70 15.31 -7.95
CA ASN A 65 -15.32 14.73 -6.77
C ASN A 65 -14.51 13.62 -6.05
N LEU A 66 -13.58 12.95 -6.73
CA LEU A 66 -12.66 11.96 -6.16
C LEU A 66 -11.39 12.60 -5.57
N GLN A 67 -11.13 13.88 -5.89
CA GLN A 67 -10.00 14.63 -5.34
C GLN A 67 -10.11 14.68 -3.81
N GLY A 68 -9.13 14.08 -3.14
CA GLY A 68 -9.04 14.06 -1.69
C GLY A 68 -9.72 12.88 -1.00
N LEU A 69 -10.27 11.90 -1.74
CA LEU A 69 -10.70 10.62 -1.14
C LEU A 69 -9.56 9.62 -0.98
N PHE A 70 -8.50 9.77 -1.78
CA PHE A 70 -7.31 8.92 -1.74
C PHE A 70 -6.04 9.76 -1.66
N LEU A 71 -5.02 9.19 -1.03
CA LEU A 71 -3.64 9.60 -1.19
C LEU A 71 -2.92 8.57 -2.07
N GLU A 72 -2.37 9.03 -3.18
CA GLU A 72 -1.46 8.23 -3.99
C GLU A 72 -0.07 8.26 -3.36
N ILE A 73 0.45 7.07 -3.05
CA ILE A 73 1.79 6.91 -2.47
C ILE A 73 2.56 5.94 -3.37
N TYR A 74 3.82 6.28 -3.62
CA TYR A 74 4.76 5.40 -4.29
C TYR A 74 5.55 4.64 -3.23
N PRO A 75 5.27 3.35 -3.02
CA PRO A 75 5.85 2.61 -1.92
C PRO A 75 7.37 2.48 -2.11
N GLN A 76 8.12 2.53 -1.01
CA GLN A 76 9.59 2.45 -1.04
C GLN A 76 10.11 1.30 -0.18
N GLU A 77 9.26 0.70 0.67
CA GLU A 77 9.64 -0.37 1.56
C GLU A 77 9.66 -1.72 0.84
N HIS A 78 10.66 -2.54 1.16
CA HIS A 78 10.82 -3.87 0.59
C HIS A 78 10.39 -4.96 1.58
N LEU A 79 10.11 -6.16 1.06
CA LEU A 79 9.77 -7.32 1.91
C LEU A 79 10.89 -7.68 2.91
N THR A 80 12.14 -7.34 2.61
CA THR A 80 13.28 -7.52 3.52
C THR A 80 13.22 -6.62 4.76
N ASP A 81 12.50 -5.50 4.68
CA ASP A 81 12.35 -4.56 5.79
C ASP A 81 11.29 -5.02 6.79
N LEU A 82 10.42 -5.96 6.38
CA LEU A 82 9.33 -6.47 7.20
C LEU A 82 9.85 -7.49 8.23
N VAL A 83 9.69 -7.15 9.50
CA VAL A 83 9.89 -8.08 10.62
C VAL A 83 8.53 -8.53 11.10
N VAL A 84 8.17 -9.78 10.78
CA VAL A 84 6.93 -10.44 11.20
C VAL A 84 7.16 -11.93 11.39
N ALA A 85 6.22 -12.60 12.05
CA ALA A 85 6.28 -14.02 12.29
C ALA A 85 6.37 -14.80 10.97
N PRO A 86 7.11 -15.92 10.92
CA PRO A 86 7.26 -16.71 9.69
C PRO A 86 5.93 -17.10 9.03
N GLN A 87 4.91 -17.38 9.85
CA GLN A 87 3.56 -17.71 9.36
C GLN A 87 2.90 -16.53 8.63
N VAL A 88 3.06 -15.30 9.15
CA VAL A 88 2.54 -14.08 8.53
C VAL A 88 3.30 -13.78 7.25
N LYS A 89 4.64 -13.88 7.29
CA LYS A 89 5.51 -13.68 6.12
C LYS A 89 5.13 -14.63 4.97
N ASN A 90 4.97 -15.91 5.25
CA ASN A 90 4.58 -16.91 4.24
C ASN A 90 3.22 -16.60 3.61
N ARG A 91 2.26 -16.05 4.38
CA ARG A 91 0.95 -15.65 3.84
C ARG A 91 1.05 -14.42 2.95
N ILE A 92 1.87 -13.44 3.32
CA ILE A 92 2.14 -12.25 2.50
C ILE A 92 2.81 -12.67 1.18
N GLU A 93 3.86 -13.49 1.26
CA GLU A 93 4.54 -14.04 0.07
C GLU A 93 3.57 -14.83 -0.82
N ARG A 94 2.65 -15.59 -0.23
CA ARG A 94 1.61 -16.29 -0.99
C ARG A 94 0.68 -15.32 -1.72
N ILE A 95 0.22 -14.25 -1.08
CA ILE A 95 -0.64 -13.22 -1.71
C ILE A 95 0.09 -12.58 -2.89
N ILE A 96 1.35 -12.17 -2.69
CA ILE A 96 2.19 -11.56 -3.74
C ILE A 96 2.36 -12.53 -4.92
N ASN A 97 2.68 -13.81 -4.63
CA ASN A 97 2.86 -14.82 -5.67
C ASN A 97 1.56 -15.11 -6.43
N GLU A 98 0.44 -15.31 -5.74
CA GLU A 98 -0.85 -15.57 -6.38
C GLU A 98 -1.25 -14.40 -7.28
N PHE A 99 -1.04 -13.16 -6.85
CA PHE A 99 -1.33 -11.98 -7.65
C PHE A 99 -0.40 -11.85 -8.86
N THR A 100 0.91 -12.12 -8.68
CA THR A 100 1.90 -12.10 -9.76
C THR A 100 1.58 -13.13 -10.86
N TYR A 101 1.12 -14.32 -10.46
CA TYR A 101 0.76 -15.40 -11.37
C TYR A 101 -0.76 -15.50 -11.64
N LYS A 102 -1.51 -14.41 -11.47
CA LYS A 102 -2.98 -14.40 -11.63
C LYS A 102 -3.45 -14.94 -12.98
N ASP A 103 -2.76 -14.62 -14.07
CA ASP A 103 -3.10 -15.12 -15.42
C ASP A 103 -2.98 -16.64 -15.52
N LYS A 104 -1.98 -17.21 -14.83
CA LYS A 104 -1.77 -18.67 -14.78
C LYS A 104 -2.90 -19.34 -14.00
N LEU A 105 -3.32 -18.77 -12.88
CA LEU A 105 -4.45 -19.25 -12.09
C LEU A 105 -5.75 -19.18 -12.89
N PHE A 106 -5.99 -18.05 -13.57
CA PHE A 106 -7.19 -17.84 -14.36
C PHE A 106 -7.36 -18.88 -15.48
N ARG A 107 -6.26 -19.28 -16.16
CA ARG A 107 -6.28 -20.37 -17.16
C ARG A 107 -6.73 -21.72 -16.62
N HIS A 108 -6.66 -21.92 -15.31
CA HIS A 108 -7.14 -23.11 -14.61
C HIS A 108 -8.49 -22.89 -13.91
N ASN A 109 -9.21 -21.81 -14.23
CA ASN A 109 -10.45 -21.39 -13.57
C ASN A 109 -10.27 -21.19 -12.05
N LEU A 110 -9.09 -20.72 -11.63
CA LEU A 110 -8.78 -20.38 -10.25
C LEU A 110 -8.68 -18.86 -10.12
N GLU A 111 -9.25 -18.32 -9.04
CA GLU A 111 -9.13 -16.91 -8.67
C GLU A 111 -7.95 -16.73 -7.70
N ASN A 112 -7.24 -15.62 -7.85
CA ASN A 112 -6.19 -15.22 -6.91
C ASN A 112 -6.78 -14.46 -5.72
N ARG A 113 -6.11 -14.50 -4.57
CA ARG A 113 -6.45 -13.66 -3.42
C ARG A 113 -6.24 -12.18 -3.74
N ARG A 114 -7.30 -11.37 -3.62
CA ARG A 114 -7.28 -9.92 -3.86
C ARG A 114 -7.85 -9.13 -2.70
N LYS A 115 -8.70 -9.74 -1.88
CA LYS A 115 -9.44 -9.09 -0.79
C LYS A 115 -8.84 -9.52 0.53
N ILE A 116 -7.98 -8.68 1.12
CA ILE A 116 -7.20 -9.04 2.31
C ILE A 116 -7.61 -8.15 3.49
N LEU A 117 -7.80 -8.77 4.66
CA LEU A 117 -8.03 -8.05 5.92
C LEU A 117 -6.84 -8.21 6.86
N PHE A 118 -6.24 -7.09 7.26
CA PHE A 118 -5.24 -7.02 8.31
C PHE A 118 -5.91 -6.61 9.62
N SER A 119 -5.67 -7.36 10.68
CA SER A 119 -6.20 -7.06 12.01
C SER A 119 -5.14 -7.23 13.07
N GLY A 120 -5.18 -6.46 14.14
CA GLY A 120 -4.25 -6.61 15.26
C GLY A 120 -3.94 -5.30 15.95
N HIS A 121 -3.08 -5.35 16.96
CA HIS A 121 -2.72 -4.17 17.76
C HIS A 121 -2.13 -3.04 16.89
N PRO A 122 -2.32 -1.77 17.28
CA PRO A 122 -1.69 -0.64 16.60
C PRO A 122 -0.15 -0.78 16.63
N GLY A 123 0.52 -0.21 15.62
CA GLY A 123 1.98 -0.23 15.57
C GLY A 123 2.64 -1.59 15.28
N THR A 124 1.88 -2.57 14.75
CA THR A 124 2.39 -3.91 14.40
C THR A 124 2.78 -4.09 12.93
N GLY A 125 2.74 -3.01 12.13
CA GLY A 125 3.22 -3.04 10.74
C GLY A 125 2.16 -3.34 9.66
N LYS A 126 0.86 -3.23 9.97
CA LYS A 126 -0.24 -3.45 9.00
C LYS A 126 -0.15 -2.53 7.77
N THR A 127 -0.10 -1.21 7.99
CA THR A 127 0.02 -0.19 6.93
C THR A 127 1.33 -0.36 6.13
N MET A 128 2.44 -0.62 6.83
CA MET A 128 3.73 -0.89 6.19
C MET A 128 3.67 -2.14 5.30
N THR A 129 3.00 -3.20 5.75
CA THR A 129 2.85 -4.43 4.95
C THR A 129 2.07 -4.16 3.67
N ALA A 130 1.03 -3.33 3.70
CA ALA A 130 0.31 -2.95 2.49
C ALA A 130 1.22 -2.20 1.49
N SER A 131 2.03 -1.26 1.98
CA SER A 131 3.03 -0.55 1.17
C SER A 131 4.04 -1.53 0.52
N ILE A 132 4.55 -2.49 1.31
CA ILE A 132 5.46 -3.53 0.83
C ILE A 132 4.83 -4.38 -0.26
N ILE A 133 3.58 -4.85 -0.05
CA ILE A 133 2.88 -5.64 -1.07
C ILE A 133 2.76 -4.84 -2.38
N ALA A 134 2.43 -3.55 -2.29
CA ALA A 134 2.36 -2.68 -3.46
C ALA A 134 3.71 -2.55 -4.17
N ASN A 135 4.81 -2.38 -3.41
CA ASN A 135 6.16 -2.29 -3.98
C ASN A 135 6.59 -3.58 -4.69
N GLU A 136 6.38 -4.73 -4.05
CA GLU A 136 6.72 -6.05 -4.60
C GLU A 136 5.89 -6.40 -5.86
N LEU A 137 4.67 -5.86 -5.96
CA LEU A 137 3.82 -5.99 -7.15
C LEU A 137 4.07 -4.91 -8.20
N HIS A 138 4.94 -3.93 -7.92
CA HIS A 138 5.19 -2.76 -8.76
C HIS A 138 3.91 -1.98 -9.11
N LEU A 139 3.00 -1.87 -8.15
CA LEU A 139 1.75 -1.14 -8.26
C LEU A 139 1.78 0.12 -7.38
N PRO A 140 1.11 1.21 -7.77
CA PRO A 140 0.87 2.31 -6.86
C PRO A 140 -0.03 1.85 -5.70
N ILE A 141 0.10 2.51 -4.55
CA ILE A 141 -0.82 2.33 -3.43
C ILE A 141 -1.67 3.58 -3.23
N TYR A 142 -2.99 3.38 -3.21
CA TYR A 142 -3.97 4.41 -2.88
C TYR A 142 -4.47 4.19 -1.46
N VAL A 143 -4.12 5.11 -0.55
CA VAL A 143 -4.63 5.09 0.82
C VAL A 143 -5.95 5.86 0.88
N VAL A 144 -7.00 5.15 1.23
CA VAL A 144 -8.35 5.69 1.33
C VAL A 144 -8.51 6.46 2.63
N LEU A 145 -8.91 7.73 2.52
CA LEU A 145 -9.06 8.63 3.66
C LEU A 145 -10.45 8.46 4.29
N MET A 146 -10.53 7.61 5.33
CA MET A 146 -11.80 7.30 5.99
C MET A 146 -12.49 8.52 6.60
N ASP A 147 -11.73 9.52 7.08
CA ASP A 147 -12.26 10.78 7.62
C ASP A 147 -13.03 11.61 6.57
N LYS A 148 -12.70 11.46 5.29
CA LYS A 148 -13.38 12.14 4.17
C LYS A 148 -14.63 11.42 3.69
N ILE A 149 -14.68 10.12 3.94
CA ILE A 149 -15.78 9.25 3.53
C ILE A 149 -16.88 9.28 4.58
N VAL A 150 -16.53 9.16 5.86
CA VAL A 150 -17.49 9.09 6.95
C VAL A 150 -18.07 10.48 7.22
N THR A 151 -19.32 10.68 6.77
CA THR A 151 -20.10 11.89 7.05
C THR A 151 -21.29 11.58 7.95
N LYS A 152 -21.97 12.62 8.44
CA LYS A 152 -23.25 12.50 9.17
C LYS A 152 -24.39 11.98 8.29
N TYR A 153 -24.22 11.94 6.97
CA TYR A 153 -25.26 11.53 6.03
C TYR A 153 -24.86 10.22 5.34
N MET A 154 -25.48 9.12 5.76
CA MET A 154 -25.17 7.78 5.24
C MET A 154 -25.21 7.66 3.71
N GLY A 155 -26.21 8.29 3.08
CA GLY A 155 -26.37 8.24 1.63
C GLY A 155 -25.17 8.83 0.90
N GLU A 156 -24.57 9.88 1.46
CA GLU A 156 -23.36 10.50 0.93
C GLU A 156 -22.14 9.59 1.14
N THR A 157 -22.01 8.99 2.32
CA THR A 157 -20.95 8.01 2.63
C THR A 157 -20.98 6.82 1.66
N SER A 158 -22.15 6.21 1.44
CA SER A 158 -22.31 5.10 0.49
C SER A 158 -22.10 5.52 -0.96
N ALA A 159 -22.46 6.76 -1.33
CA ALA A 159 -22.19 7.30 -2.67
C ALA A 159 -20.68 7.51 -2.91
N LYS A 160 -19.95 8.04 -1.93
CA LYS A 160 -18.49 8.15 -1.98
C LYS A 160 -17.84 6.78 -2.10
N LEU A 161 -18.22 5.82 -1.24
CA LEU A 161 -17.72 4.44 -1.34
C LEU A 161 -17.95 3.85 -2.74
N ARG A 162 -19.13 4.06 -3.34
CA ARG A 162 -19.38 3.61 -4.71
C ARG A 162 -18.39 4.22 -5.70
N GLN A 163 -18.19 5.54 -5.65
CA GLN A 163 -17.22 6.20 -6.54
C GLN A 163 -15.80 5.65 -6.37
N ILE A 164 -15.42 5.28 -5.14
CA ILE A 164 -14.15 4.63 -4.86
C ILE A 164 -14.07 3.27 -5.55
N PHE A 165 -15.09 2.43 -5.42
CA PHE A 165 -15.12 1.11 -6.06
C PHE A 165 -15.19 1.20 -7.60
N ASP A 166 -15.93 2.16 -8.13
CA ASP A 166 -15.92 2.44 -9.58
C ASP A 166 -14.51 2.83 -10.06
N TYR A 167 -13.74 3.55 -9.24
CA TYR A 167 -12.34 3.87 -9.52
C TYR A 167 -11.40 2.66 -9.38
N ILE A 168 -11.64 1.79 -8.40
CA ILE A 168 -10.89 0.53 -8.20
C ILE A 168 -11.02 -0.39 -9.42
N GLU A 169 -12.18 -0.40 -10.06
CA GLU A 169 -12.44 -1.16 -11.29
C GLU A 169 -11.68 -0.57 -12.49
N ASP A 170 -11.60 0.76 -12.59
CA ASP A 170 -10.95 1.47 -13.70
C ASP A 170 -9.40 1.47 -13.61
N VAL A 171 -8.82 1.52 -12.39
CA VAL A 171 -7.37 1.72 -12.18
C VAL A 171 -6.77 0.59 -11.35
N PRO A 172 -5.99 -0.32 -11.96
CA PRO A 172 -5.32 -1.40 -11.24
C PRO A 172 -4.27 -0.87 -10.25
N ALA A 173 -4.49 -1.09 -8.96
CA ALA A 173 -3.60 -0.65 -7.89
C ALA A 173 -3.81 -1.45 -6.60
N VAL A 174 -2.98 -1.15 -5.58
CA VAL A 174 -3.26 -1.57 -4.21
C VAL A 174 -4.09 -0.48 -3.52
N TYR A 175 -5.27 -0.84 -3.02
CA TYR A 175 -6.14 0.07 -2.29
C TYR A 175 -6.14 -0.27 -0.81
N LEU A 176 -5.66 0.66 0.02
CA LEU A 176 -5.60 0.50 1.46
C LEU A 176 -6.73 1.28 2.14
N PHE A 177 -7.65 0.55 2.75
CA PHE A 177 -8.64 1.07 3.69
C PHE A 177 -8.09 0.94 5.11
N ASP A 178 -7.29 1.92 5.54
CA ASP A 178 -6.77 1.98 6.92
C ASP A 178 -7.86 2.46 7.89
N GLU A 179 -7.71 2.16 9.17
CA GLU A 179 -8.72 2.47 10.20
C GLU A 179 -10.13 1.99 9.83
N PHE A 180 -10.23 0.77 9.31
CA PHE A 180 -11.49 0.17 8.86
C PHE A 180 -12.54 0.05 9.98
N ASP A 181 -12.12 0.06 11.24
CA ASP A 181 -12.99 0.16 12.40
C ASP A 181 -13.76 1.49 12.50
N ALA A 182 -13.37 2.53 11.74
CA ALA A 182 -14.13 3.77 11.65
C ALA A 182 -15.53 3.57 11.02
N ILE A 183 -15.66 2.64 10.08
CA ILE A 183 -16.96 2.30 9.45
C ILE A 183 -17.62 1.07 10.08
N GLY A 184 -16.86 0.25 10.81
CA GLY A 184 -17.36 -0.94 11.49
C GLY A 184 -17.73 -0.73 12.97
N GLY A 185 -17.26 0.35 13.59
CA GLY A 185 -17.30 0.53 15.05
C GLY A 185 -18.64 1.00 15.63
N GLN A 186 -18.94 0.50 16.83
CA GLN A 186 -19.96 1.07 17.71
C GLN A 186 -19.40 2.33 18.38
N ARG A 187 -19.68 3.53 17.88
CA ARG A 187 -19.46 4.76 18.65
C ARG A 187 -20.73 5.61 18.67
N GLY A 188 -21.34 5.70 19.86
CA GLY A 188 -22.45 6.60 20.17
C GLY A 188 -23.84 5.99 19.96
N LYS A 189 -24.80 6.44 20.78
CA LYS A 189 -26.26 6.16 20.86
C LYS A 189 -26.81 5.17 19.82
N ASP A 190 -27.67 4.23 20.24
CA ASP A 190 -28.29 3.14 19.45
C ASP A 190 -28.65 3.44 17.98
N ASN A 191 -28.99 4.68 17.63
CA ASN A 191 -29.23 5.10 16.24
C ASN A 191 -27.96 5.11 15.35
N ASP A 192 -26.82 5.63 15.83
CA ASP A 192 -25.58 5.78 15.03
C ASP A 192 -24.94 4.42 14.72
N VAL A 193 -25.11 3.45 15.64
CA VAL A 193 -24.65 2.06 15.45
C VAL A 193 -25.37 1.38 14.29
N GLY A 194 -26.66 1.62 14.13
CA GLY A 194 -27.45 1.07 13.02
C GLY A 194 -27.03 1.65 11.67
N GLU A 195 -26.65 2.93 11.65
CA GLU A 195 -26.20 3.61 10.45
C GLU A 195 -24.85 3.09 9.96
N MET A 196 -23.85 3.03 10.84
CA MET A 196 -22.50 2.54 10.48
C MET A 196 -22.53 1.09 10.00
N ARG A 197 -23.34 0.22 10.62
CA ARG A 197 -23.52 -1.16 10.15
C ARG A 197 -24.04 -1.24 8.71
N ARG A 198 -24.91 -0.33 8.27
CA ARG A 198 -25.39 -0.32 6.87
C ARG A 198 -24.32 0.20 5.91
N VAL A 199 -23.48 1.15 6.33
CA VAL A 199 -22.33 1.59 5.52
C VAL A 199 -21.35 0.43 5.34
N LEU A 200 -21.00 -0.27 6.42
CA LEU A 200 -20.20 -1.48 6.39
C LEU A 200 -20.80 -2.56 5.47
N ASN A 201 -22.11 -2.81 5.56
CA ASN A 201 -22.80 -3.74 4.66
C ASN A 201 -22.75 -3.28 3.20
N SER A 202 -22.79 -1.98 2.93
CA SER A 202 -22.64 -1.44 1.57
C SER A 202 -21.23 -1.69 1.05
N PHE A 203 -20.21 -1.43 1.87
CA PHE A 203 -18.81 -1.72 1.55
C PHE A 203 -18.60 -3.20 1.21
N LEU A 204 -19.16 -4.11 2.02
CA LEU A 204 -19.11 -5.55 1.74
C LEU A 204 -19.76 -5.93 0.41
N GLN A 205 -20.92 -5.36 0.10
CA GLN A 205 -21.57 -5.60 -1.18
C GLN A 205 -20.72 -5.13 -2.35
N PHE A 206 -19.98 -4.03 -2.19
CA PHE A 206 -19.05 -3.57 -3.22
C PHE A 206 -17.84 -4.50 -3.35
N ILE A 207 -17.24 -4.95 -2.24
CA ILE A 207 -16.19 -5.98 -2.26
C ILE A 207 -16.67 -7.26 -2.95
N GLU A 208 -17.89 -7.73 -2.67
CA GLU A 208 -18.40 -8.96 -3.28
C GLU A 208 -18.57 -8.85 -4.81
N ARG A 209 -18.96 -7.67 -5.29
CA ARG A 209 -19.16 -7.39 -6.72
C ARG A 209 -17.87 -7.02 -7.45
N ASP A 210 -16.82 -6.70 -6.71
CA ASP A 210 -15.54 -6.35 -7.28
C ASP A 210 -14.88 -7.55 -7.97
N HIS A 211 -14.65 -7.38 -9.26
CA HIS A 211 -13.91 -8.29 -10.14
C HIS A 211 -12.71 -7.60 -10.80
N SER A 212 -12.28 -6.47 -10.25
CA SER A 212 -11.16 -5.70 -10.76
C SER A 212 -9.84 -6.48 -10.66
N ASP A 213 -8.85 -5.98 -11.40
CA ASP A 213 -7.46 -6.41 -11.33
C ASP A 213 -6.68 -5.78 -10.17
N SER A 214 -7.37 -5.16 -9.22
CA SER A 214 -6.81 -4.44 -8.08
C SER A 214 -6.70 -5.33 -6.84
N LEU A 215 -5.83 -4.96 -5.90
CA LEU A 215 -5.70 -5.62 -4.61
C LEU A 215 -6.26 -4.71 -3.51
N ILE A 216 -7.31 -5.16 -2.82
CA ILE A 216 -7.99 -4.41 -1.78
C ILE A 216 -7.53 -4.92 -0.41
N ILE A 217 -6.90 -4.04 0.37
CA ILE A 217 -6.46 -4.32 1.74
C ILE A 217 -7.28 -3.44 2.69
N ALA A 218 -7.97 -4.07 3.64
CA ALA A 218 -8.56 -3.37 4.78
C ALA A 218 -7.69 -3.60 6.03
N ALA A 219 -7.40 -2.56 6.81
CA ALA A 219 -6.64 -2.68 8.04
C ALA A 219 -7.48 -2.18 9.22
N THR A 220 -7.58 -2.98 10.29
CA THR A 220 -8.29 -2.63 11.53
C THR A 220 -7.41 -2.85 12.75
N ASN A 221 -7.57 -1.98 13.75
CA ASN A 221 -6.99 -2.19 15.07
C ASN A 221 -7.90 -2.98 16.00
N ASN A 222 -9.19 -3.07 15.69
CA ASN A 222 -10.18 -3.68 16.56
C ASN A 222 -11.05 -4.68 15.78
N LEU A 223 -10.73 -5.96 15.94
CA LEU A 223 -11.44 -7.05 15.31
C LEU A 223 -12.81 -7.31 15.95
N GLU A 224 -12.98 -6.99 17.23
CA GLU A 224 -14.22 -7.27 17.99
C GLU A 224 -15.40 -6.39 17.54
N LEU A 225 -15.09 -5.24 16.94
CA LEU A 225 -16.09 -4.34 16.36
C LEU A 225 -16.65 -4.84 15.04
N LEU A 226 -15.98 -5.80 14.41
CA LEU A 226 -16.31 -6.32 13.09
C LEU A 226 -17.17 -7.59 13.24
N ASP A 227 -18.30 -7.65 12.53
CA ASP A 227 -19.15 -8.85 12.48
C ASP A 227 -18.38 -10.03 11.86
N GLN A 228 -18.55 -11.24 12.41
CA GLN A 228 -17.94 -12.46 11.88
C GLN A 228 -18.34 -12.75 10.43
N ALA A 229 -19.50 -12.25 9.99
CA ALA A 229 -19.92 -12.35 8.59
C ALA A 229 -18.93 -11.70 7.62
N LEU A 230 -18.17 -10.68 8.06
CA LEU A 230 -17.17 -9.98 7.27
C LEU A 230 -16.04 -10.90 6.82
N PHE A 231 -15.58 -11.81 7.69
CA PHE A 231 -14.42 -12.66 7.40
C PHE A 231 -14.63 -13.58 6.21
N ARG A 232 -15.88 -13.89 5.87
CA ARG A 232 -16.23 -14.71 4.70
C ARG A 232 -16.17 -13.95 3.37
N ARG A 233 -16.02 -12.61 3.41
CA ARG A 233 -15.97 -11.74 2.23
C ARG A 233 -14.56 -11.32 1.84
N PHE A 234 -13.61 -11.54 2.75
CA PHE A 234 -12.19 -11.43 2.47
C PHE A 234 -11.63 -12.80 2.15
N ASP A 235 -10.72 -12.86 1.18
CA ASP A 235 -10.09 -14.11 0.76
C ASP A 235 -9.12 -14.59 1.85
N ASP A 236 -8.40 -13.65 2.49
CA ASP A 236 -7.46 -13.94 3.58
C ASP A 236 -7.57 -12.91 4.72
N VAL A 237 -7.52 -13.39 5.97
CA VAL A 237 -7.49 -12.55 7.18
C VAL A 237 -6.18 -12.77 7.92
N ILE A 238 -5.31 -11.76 7.97
CA ILE A 238 -4.01 -11.81 8.65
C ILE A 238 -4.09 -11.12 10.00
N HIS A 239 -3.77 -11.86 11.06
CA HIS A 239 -3.76 -11.38 12.43
C HIS A 239 -2.33 -11.03 12.86
N TYR A 240 -2.14 -9.77 13.21
CA TYR A 240 -0.91 -9.19 13.75
C TYR A 240 -0.97 -9.18 15.27
N HIS A 241 0.11 -9.63 15.88
CA HIS A 241 0.27 -9.67 17.32
C HIS A 241 1.43 -8.77 17.73
N LEU A 242 1.59 -8.57 19.03
CA LEU A 242 2.81 -7.97 19.55
C LEU A 242 4.03 -8.82 19.16
N PRO A 243 5.20 -8.20 18.94
CA PRO A 243 6.41 -8.89 18.51
C PRO A 243 6.82 -9.94 19.54
N SER A 244 7.09 -11.15 19.06
CA SER A 244 7.80 -12.20 19.77
C SER A 244 9.25 -11.81 20.04
N GLU A 245 9.89 -12.51 20.98
CA GLU A 245 11.30 -12.30 21.32
C GLU A 245 12.22 -12.33 20.08
N LEU A 246 11.99 -13.26 19.15
CA LEU A 246 12.76 -13.37 17.91
C LEU A 246 12.59 -12.13 17.02
N GLU A 247 11.35 -11.61 16.91
CA GLU A 247 11.07 -10.39 16.15
C GLU A 247 11.70 -9.16 16.83
N LYS A 248 11.64 -9.06 18.16
CA LYS A 248 12.31 -7.98 18.92
C LYS A 248 13.81 -7.95 18.67
N VAL A 249 14.48 -9.10 18.75
CA VAL A 249 15.92 -9.22 18.41
C VAL A 249 16.19 -8.74 17.00
N GLN A 250 15.37 -9.15 16.03
CA GLN A 250 15.53 -8.76 14.64
C GLN A 250 15.32 -7.25 14.43
N LEU A 251 14.32 -6.65 15.07
CA LEU A 251 14.07 -5.21 15.03
C LEU A 251 15.27 -4.41 15.57
N LEU A 252 15.79 -4.81 16.74
CA LEU A 252 16.97 -4.19 17.33
C LEU A 252 18.19 -4.30 16.41
N LYS A 253 18.43 -5.48 15.82
CA LYS A 253 19.54 -5.69 14.87
C LYS A 253 19.41 -4.84 13.62
N ASN A 254 18.20 -4.72 13.07
CA ASN A 254 17.93 -3.92 11.88
C ASN A 254 18.18 -2.42 12.14
N ARG A 255 17.82 -1.91 13.33
CA ARG A 255 17.95 -0.48 13.65
C ARG A 255 19.27 -0.07 14.27
N LEU A 256 19.87 -0.92 15.08
CA LEU A 256 21.10 -0.64 15.84
C LEU A 256 22.31 -1.38 15.27
N TYR A 257 22.27 -1.73 13.97
CA TYR A 257 23.26 -2.56 13.29
C TYR A 257 24.71 -2.20 13.68
N GLY A 258 25.43 -3.18 14.23
CA GLY A 258 26.84 -3.05 14.62
C GLY A 258 27.12 -2.20 15.87
N LYS A 259 26.10 -1.66 16.55
CA LYS A 259 26.26 -0.80 17.73
C LYS A 259 26.11 -1.54 19.06
N LEU A 260 25.42 -2.68 19.08
CA LEU A 260 25.23 -3.54 20.26
C LEU A 260 25.69 -4.97 19.98
N SER A 261 26.25 -5.64 20.99
CA SER A 261 26.58 -7.07 20.93
C SER A 261 25.34 -7.93 21.16
N GLN A 262 25.41 -9.24 20.85
CA GLN A 262 24.30 -10.16 21.12
C GLN A 262 23.94 -10.19 22.61
N LYS A 263 24.94 -10.12 23.51
CA LYS A 263 24.72 -10.08 24.97
C LYS A 263 23.95 -8.84 25.41
N ASP A 264 24.26 -7.70 24.79
CA ASP A 264 23.58 -6.43 25.07
C ASP A 264 22.11 -6.51 24.64
N ILE A 265 21.85 -7.10 23.47
CA ILE A 265 20.49 -7.35 22.98
C ILE A 265 19.74 -8.29 23.93
N ASP A 266 20.35 -9.40 24.33
CA ASP A 266 19.70 -10.37 25.22
C ASP A 266 19.35 -9.74 26.59
N SER A 267 20.16 -8.79 27.06
CA SER A 267 19.91 -8.07 28.32
C SER A 267 18.73 -7.10 28.27
N ILE A 268 18.42 -6.53 27.11
CA ILE A 268 17.35 -5.53 26.97
C ILE A 268 15.99 -6.15 26.63
N LEU A 269 15.97 -7.40 26.15
CA LEU A 269 14.73 -8.09 25.75
C LEU A 269 13.60 -8.06 26.80
N PRO A 270 13.86 -8.29 28.11
CA PRO A 270 12.82 -8.20 29.14
C PRO A 270 12.20 -6.80 29.23
N GLU A 271 12.98 -5.74 28.96
CA GLU A 271 12.47 -4.37 29.00
C GLU A 271 11.55 -4.04 27.83
N LEU A 272 11.60 -4.81 26.75
CA LEU A 272 10.76 -4.65 25.56
C LEU A 272 9.40 -5.36 25.68
N GLU A 273 9.10 -5.96 26.83
CA GLU A 273 7.79 -6.58 27.07
C GLU A 273 6.65 -5.57 26.87
N SER A 274 5.57 -6.04 26.23
CA SER A 274 4.35 -5.27 25.89
C SER A 274 4.50 -4.16 24.84
N LEU A 275 5.69 -3.94 24.26
CA LEU A 275 5.88 -2.94 23.21
C LEU A 275 5.58 -3.49 21.81
N SER A 276 4.96 -2.66 20.99
CA SER A 276 4.70 -2.88 19.56
C SER A 276 5.97 -2.64 18.71
N HIS A 277 5.93 -3.06 17.43
CA HIS A 277 7.04 -2.86 16.51
C HIS A 277 7.38 -1.37 16.34
N ALA A 278 6.36 -0.52 16.27
CA ALA A 278 6.51 0.93 16.14
C ALA A 278 7.17 1.54 17.39
N GLU A 279 6.80 1.12 18.60
CA GLU A 279 7.38 1.62 19.84
C GLU A 279 8.84 1.21 20.00
N ILE A 280 9.18 -0.05 19.68
CA ILE A 280 10.56 -0.53 19.69
C ILE A 280 11.40 0.27 18.70
N ASN A 281 10.88 0.47 17.48
CA ASN A 281 11.56 1.27 16.47
C ASN A 281 11.79 2.71 16.93
N GLN A 282 10.77 3.32 17.55
CA GLN A 282 10.86 4.67 18.05
C GLN A 282 11.88 4.80 19.20
N ALA A 283 11.90 3.85 20.13
CA ALA A 283 12.92 3.81 21.19
C ALA A 283 14.34 3.73 20.61
N CYS A 284 14.54 2.88 19.60
CA CYS A 284 15.83 2.80 18.89
C CYS A 284 16.21 4.14 18.24
N LEU A 285 15.26 4.81 17.57
CA LEU A 285 15.49 6.10 16.94
C LEU A 285 15.84 7.18 17.96
N ASP A 286 15.18 7.19 19.12
CA ASP A 286 15.45 8.16 20.17
C ASP A 286 16.84 7.91 20.80
N ALA A 287 17.22 6.65 21.02
CA ALA A 287 18.57 6.30 21.46
C ALA A 287 19.64 6.71 20.43
N ILE A 288 19.36 6.55 19.13
CA ILE A 288 20.24 7.03 18.06
C ILE A 288 20.37 8.55 18.09
N LYS A 289 19.25 9.29 18.25
CA LYS A 289 19.27 10.75 18.32
C LYS A 289 20.08 11.23 19.52
N GLU A 290 19.85 10.65 20.71
CA GLU A 290 20.57 11.04 21.92
C GLU A 290 22.07 10.74 21.80
N SER A 291 22.42 9.61 21.20
CA SER A 291 23.81 9.25 20.85
C SER A 291 24.47 10.28 19.94
N VAL A 292 23.78 10.74 18.89
CA VAL A 292 24.29 11.73 17.94
C VAL A 292 24.41 13.12 18.57
N ILE A 293 23.41 13.56 19.34
CA ILE A 293 23.39 14.90 19.95
C ILE A 293 24.47 15.03 21.02
N ASN A 294 24.61 14.01 21.88
CA ASN A 294 25.52 14.03 23.03
C ASN A 294 26.89 13.40 22.74
N ASN A 295 27.14 12.95 21.50
CA ASN A 295 28.36 12.24 21.09
C ASN A 295 28.73 11.04 21.99
N VAL A 296 27.72 10.34 22.52
CA VAL A 296 27.90 9.13 23.32
C VAL A 296 27.62 7.89 22.48
N LYS A 297 28.30 6.79 22.77
CA LYS A 297 28.01 5.50 22.13
C LYS A 297 26.65 4.99 22.59
N ILE A 298 25.95 4.27 21.70
CA ILE A 298 24.73 3.56 22.08
C ILE A 298 25.12 2.43 23.04
N SER A 299 24.67 2.54 24.29
CA SER A 299 24.82 1.52 25.33
C SER A 299 23.47 0.90 25.67
N THR A 300 23.49 -0.22 26.39
CA THR A 300 22.29 -0.84 26.99
C THR A 300 21.55 0.14 27.89
N ASP A 301 22.27 0.92 28.70
CA ASP A 301 21.68 1.89 29.64
C ASP A 301 20.92 3.01 28.92
N LEU A 302 21.48 3.51 27.80
CA LEU A 302 20.83 4.52 26.98
C LEU A 302 19.55 3.98 26.36
N LEU A 303 19.61 2.75 25.84
CA LEU A 303 18.44 2.10 25.24
C LEU A 303 17.36 1.83 26.31
N ALA A 304 17.74 1.31 27.47
CA ALA A 304 16.86 1.09 28.63
C ALA A 304 16.15 2.37 29.05
N LYS A 305 16.90 3.48 29.16
CA LYS A 305 16.34 4.80 29.45
C LYS A 305 15.25 5.19 28.44
N THR A 306 15.54 5.11 27.13
CA THR A 306 14.56 5.47 26.09
C THR A 306 13.33 4.54 26.06
N ILE A 307 13.52 3.25 26.38
CA ILE A 307 12.43 2.27 26.51
C ILE A 307 11.54 2.62 27.70
N GLN A 308 12.12 2.96 28.85
CA GLN A 308 11.38 3.37 30.04
C GLN A 308 10.60 4.67 29.82
N GLU A 309 11.21 5.67 29.17
CA GLU A 309 10.52 6.90 28.77
C GLU A 309 9.30 6.58 27.90
N ARG A 310 9.43 5.64 26.95
CA ARG A 310 8.31 5.18 26.11
C ARG A 310 7.23 4.48 26.91
N LYS A 311 7.58 3.54 27.79
CA LYS A 311 6.60 2.86 28.67
C LYS A 311 5.85 3.84 29.58
N SER A 312 6.56 4.84 30.10
CA SER A 312 5.98 5.86 30.97
C SER A 312 4.93 6.74 30.26
N ALA A 313 5.12 7.01 28.98
CA ALA A 313 4.16 7.79 28.18
C ALA A 313 2.80 7.10 28.03
N TYR A 314 2.76 5.76 28.11
CA TYR A 314 1.55 4.95 27.94
C TYR A 314 1.03 4.33 29.24
N ASN A 315 1.64 4.61 30.40
CA ASN A 315 1.35 3.93 31.67
C ASN A 315 1.34 2.39 31.54
N LEU A 316 2.15 1.84 30.63
CA LEU A 316 2.31 0.40 30.48
C LEU A 316 3.05 -0.09 31.73
N LYS A 317 2.32 -0.75 32.64
CA LYS A 317 2.90 -1.40 33.82
C LYS A 317 3.78 -2.57 33.43
#